data_AF-A0AAW6CQF1-F1
#
_entry.id   AF-A0AAW6CQF1-F1
#
_cell.length_a   1.000
_cell.length_b   1.000
_cell.length_c   1.000
_cell.angle_alpha   90.00
_cell.angle_beta   90.00
_cell.angle_gamma   90.00
#
_symmetry.space_group_name_H-M   'P 1'
#
loop_
_entity.id
_entity.type
_entity.pdbx_description
1 polymer ?
#
loop_
_entity_poly.entity_id
_entity_poly.type
_entity_poly.pdbx_seq_one_letter_code
_entity_poly.pdbx_strand_id
1 'polypeptide(L)'
;LNWAAASPEDVARGELRRSMGEENAALLCGYLNLYGYGEALIRQYGGDLTDYGLLTRADGQPVQKPLPPQPGLNSMGMRCP
;
A
#
# COMPACT_ATOMS: atom_id res chain seq x y z
N LEU A 1 -7.59 -4.68 11.57
CA LEU A 1 -6.42 -5.46 11.13
C LEU A 1 -5.19 -4.60 11.40
N ASN A 2 -4.35 -4.97 12.36
CA ASN A 2 -3.09 -4.25 12.60
C ASN A 2 -2.11 -4.67 11.50
N TRP A 3 -2.18 -3.99 10.35
CA TRP A 3 -1.26 -4.21 9.23
C TRP A 3 0.17 -3.72 9.54
N ALA A 4 0.36 -2.96 10.62
CA ALA A 4 1.57 -2.16 10.90
C ALA A 4 2.89 -2.93 11.14
N ALA A 5 2.87 -4.27 11.14
CA ALA A 5 4.06 -5.09 11.38
C ALA A 5 4.09 -6.42 10.60
N ALA A 6 3.26 -6.55 9.56
CA ALA A 6 3.10 -7.81 8.84
C ALA A 6 3.97 -7.86 7.57
N SER A 7 4.62 -8.99 7.31
CA SER A 7 5.23 -9.25 6.00
C SER A 7 4.15 -9.32 4.91
N PRO A 8 4.48 -9.12 3.61
CA PRO A 8 3.52 -9.31 2.52
C PRO A 8 2.80 -10.67 2.59
N GLU A 9 3.52 -11.73 2.94
CA GLU A 9 2.97 -13.07 3.10
C GLU A 9 1.97 -13.17 4.25
N ASP A 10 2.19 -12.47 5.35
CA ASP A 10 1.24 -12.40 6.46
C ASP A 10 -0.03 -11.64 6.07
N VAL A 11 0.11 -10.58 5.29
CA VAL A 11 -1.04 -9.85 4.71
C VAL A 11 -1.84 -10.77 3.79
N ALA A 12 -1.17 -11.48 2.88
CA ALA A 12 -1.80 -12.44 1.99
C ALA A 12 -2.53 -13.56 2.75
N ARG A 13 -1.88 -14.18 3.73
CA ARG A 13 -2.48 -15.24 4.57
C ARG A 13 -3.66 -14.73 5.37
N GLY A 14 -3.55 -13.53 5.95
CA GLY A 14 -4.63 -12.89 6.71
C GLY A 14 -5.86 -12.64 5.85
N GLU A 15 -5.66 -12.10 4.64
CA GLU A 15 -6.75 -11.86 3.69
C GLU A 15 -7.36 -13.16 3.18
N LEU A 16 -6.56 -14.19 2.84
CA LEU A 16 -7.09 -15.51 2.45
C LEU A 16 -7.94 -16.12 3.57
N ARG A 17 -7.44 -16.15 4.81
CA ARG A 17 -8.20 -16.68 5.96
C ARG A 17 -9.54 -15.96 6.13
N ARG A 18 -9.55 -14.64 5.96
CA ARG A 18 -10.76 -13.82 6.10
C ARG A 18 -11.76 -14.05 4.97
N SER A 19 -11.29 -14.18 3.73
CA SER A 19 -12.16 -14.27 2.56
C SER A 19 -12.77 -15.65 2.34
N MET A 20 -12.05 -16.72 2.70
CA MET A 20 -12.40 -18.08 2.30
C MET A 20 -12.26 -19.14 3.40
N GLY A 21 -11.86 -18.74 4.62
CA GLY A 21 -11.70 -19.63 5.78
C GLY A 21 -10.34 -20.33 5.85
N GLU A 22 -10.05 -20.94 7.00
CA GLU A 22 -8.74 -21.52 7.34
C GLU A 22 -8.31 -22.65 6.37
N GLU A 23 -9.20 -23.59 6.06
CA GLU A 23 -8.88 -24.77 5.23
C GLU A 23 -8.55 -24.37 3.78
N ASN A 24 -9.40 -23.54 3.16
CA ASN A 24 -9.18 -23.08 1.79
C ASN A 24 -7.95 -22.15 1.70
N ALA A 25 -7.73 -21.31 2.71
CA ALA A 25 -6.55 -20.47 2.79
C ALA A 25 -5.28 -21.31 2.89
N ALA A 26 -5.26 -22.35 3.73
CA ALA A 26 -4.11 -23.24 3.87
C ALA A 26 -3.78 -23.97 2.57
N LEU A 27 -4.80 -24.44 1.85
CA LEU A 27 -4.62 -25.06 0.53
C LEU A 27 -3.96 -24.08 -0.45
N LEU A 28 -4.53 -22.88 -0.60
CA LEU A 28 -4.05 -21.89 -1.57
C LEU A 28 -2.68 -21.31 -1.20
N CYS A 29 -2.33 -21.26 0.09
CA CYS A 29 -0.99 -20.87 0.53
C CYS A 29 0.13 -21.72 -0.06
N GLY A 30 -0.15 -22.98 -0.44
CA GLY A 30 0.81 -23.86 -1.09
C GLY A 30 0.98 -23.65 -2.60
N TYR A 31 0.03 -22.96 -3.24
CA TYR A 31 0.00 -22.80 -4.71
C TYR A 31 0.14 -21.36 -5.18
N LEU A 32 0.00 -20.39 -4.28
CA LEU A 32 0.09 -18.97 -4.61
C LEU A 32 1.47 -18.40 -4.29
N ASN A 33 1.89 -17.43 -5.10
CA ASN A 33 2.95 -16.51 -4.70
C ASN A 33 2.40 -15.56 -3.62
N LEU A 34 2.55 -15.96 -2.34
CA LEU A 34 2.06 -15.19 -1.20
C LEU A 34 2.70 -13.81 -1.11
N TYR A 35 3.99 -13.70 -1.47
CA TYR A 35 4.67 -12.41 -1.47
C TYR A 35 4.06 -11.46 -2.50
N GLY A 36 3.93 -11.90 -3.75
CA GLY A 36 3.37 -11.08 -4.82
C GLY A 36 1.89 -10.73 -4.59
N TYR A 37 1.10 -11.67 -4.07
CA TYR A 37 -0.28 -11.41 -3.70
C TYR A 37 -0.37 -10.40 -2.54
N GLY A 38 0.46 -10.56 -1.52
CA GLY A 38 0.55 -9.63 -0.39
C GLY A 38 0.95 -8.22 -0.80
N GLU A 39 1.96 -8.10 -1.67
CA GLU A 39 2.41 -6.82 -2.22
C GLU A 39 1.29 -6.12 -2.99
N ALA A 40 0.52 -6.86 -3.80
CA ALA A 40 -0.62 -6.32 -4.51
C ALA A 40 -1.72 -5.80 -3.56
N LEU A 41 -2.00 -6.53 -2.47
CA LEU A 41 -2.95 -6.10 -1.45
C LEU A 41 -2.47 -4.85 -0.71
N ILE A 42 -1.19 -4.79 -0.35
CA ILE A 42 -0.57 -3.62 0.30
C ILE A 42 -0.80 -2.38 -0.57
N ARG A 43 -0.49 -2.47 -1.88
CA ARG A 43 -0.72 -1.37 -2.82
C ARG A 43 -2.19 -1.01 -2.95
N GLN A 44 -3.08 -2.00 -3.02
CA GLN A 44 -4.53 -1.80 -3.10
C GLN A 44 -5.09 -1.05 -1.88
N TYR A 45 -4.56 -1.32 -0.68
CA TYR A 45 -4.94 -0.64 0.55
C TYR A 45 -4.17 0.68 0.78
N GLY A 46 -3.39 1.15 -0.21
CA GLY A 46 -2.67 2.41 -0.16
C GLY A 46 -1.38 2.38 0.68
N GLY A 47 -0.94 1.20 1.09
CA GLY A 47 0.40 1.00 1.65
C GLY A 47 1.45 0.86 0.55
N ASP A 48 2.72 0.90 0.96
CA ASP A 48 3.85 0.70 0.09
C ASP A 48 4.93 -0.14 0.79
N LEU A 49 5.58 -1.03 0.07
CA LEU A 49 6.67 -1.85 0.61
C LEU A 49 8.00 -1.20 0.21
N THR A 50 8.70 -0.64 1.20
CA THR A 50 9.96 0.08 0.99
C THR A 50 11.13 -0.73 1.56
N ASP A 51 12.36 -0.29 1.29
CA ASP A 51 13.57 -0.86 1.93
C ASP A 51 13.56 -0.75 3.47
N TYR A 52 12.70 0.11 4.02
CA TYR A 52 12.49 0.28 5.45
C TYR A 52 11.30 -0.52 5.99
N GLY A 53 10.71 -1.39 5.17
CA GLY A 53 9.54 -2.20 5.50
C GLY A 53 8.23 -1.57 5.00
N LEU A 54 7.12 -2.06 5.57
CA LEU A 54 5.77 -1.65 5.20
C LEU A 54 5.48 -0.23 5.69
N LEU A 55 5.27 0.67 4.73
CA LEU A 55 4.87 2.04 4.95
C LEU A 55 3.40 2.24 4.62
N THR A 56 2.75 3.08 5.40
CA THR A 56 1.30 3.28 5.41
C THR A 56 1.01 4.59 6.13
N ARG A 57 -0.11 5.21 5.81
CA ARG A 57 -0.51 6.45 6.49
C ARG A 57 -1.54 6.14 7.55
N ALA A 58 -1.39 6.78 8.71
CA ALA A 58 -2.33 6.63 9.82
C ALA A 58 -3.76 7.09 9.46
N ASP A 59 -3.90 7.97 8.45
CA ASP A 59 -5.20 8.43 7.93
C ASP A 59 -5.83 7.48 6.90
N GLY A 60 -5.22 6.32 6.64
CA GLY A 60 -5.72 5.30 5.71
C GLY A 60 -5.65 5.70 4.23
N GLN A 61 -5.03 6.83 3.91
CA GLN A 61 -4.86 7.27 2.53
C GLN A 61 -3.55 6.75 1.93
N PRO A 62 -3.41 6.74 0.60
CA PRO A 62 -2.20 6.28 -0.07
C PRO A 62 -0.94 6.97 0.43
N VAL A 63 0.14 6.21 0.61
CA VAL A 63 1.48 6.71 0.99
C VAL A 63 1.91 7.85 0.08
N GLN A 64 1.72 7.69 -1.23
CA GLN A 64 1.96 8.75 -2.20
C GLN A 64 0.65 9.43 -2.60
N LYS A 65 0.58 10.73 -2.35
CA LYS A 65 -0.44 11.60 -2.96
C LYS A 65 0.22 12.50 -3.99
N PRO A 66 -0.40 12.69 -5.17
CA PRO A 66 0.02 13.74 -6.08
C PRO A 66 0.04 15.07 -5.34
N LEU A 67 1.14 15.80 -5.44
CA LEU A 67 1.20 17.16 -4.94
C LEU A 67 0.12 17.96 -5.71
N PRO A 68 -0.66 18.83 -5.04
CA PRO A 68 -1.50 19.78 -5.76
C PRO A 68 -0.65 20.54 -6.79
N PRO A 69 -1.21 20.92 -7.95
CA PRO A 69 -0.48 21.68 -8.95
C PRO A 69 0.14 22.89 -8.27
N GLN A 70 1.47 22.98 -8.32
CA GLN A 70 2.15 24.16 -7.80
C GLN A 70 1.67 25.37 -8.62
N PRO A 71 1.30 26.49 -7.98
CA PRO A 71 1.03 27.72 -8.72
C PRO A 71 2.28 28.01 -9.56
N GLY A 72 2.11 28.00 -10.88
CA GLY A 72 3.23 28.10 -11.79
C GLY A 72 4.06 29.34 -11.50
N LEU A 73 5.39 29.18 -11.49
CA LEU A 73 6.39 30.24 -11.26
C LEU A 73 6.38 31.33 -12.37
N ASN A 74 5.39 31.33 -13.25
CA ASN A 74 5.21 32.19 -14.40
C ASN A 74 4.24 33.37 -14.15
N SER A 75 3.80 33.60 -12.91
CA SER A 75 2.94 34.75 -12.55
C SER A 75 3.69 35.96 -11.95
N MET A 76 5.00 35.88 -11.71
CA MET A 76 5.79 37.07 -11.37
C MET A 76 6.16 37.85 -12.64
N GLY A 77 5.14 38.47 -13.24
CA GLY A 77 5.36 39.54 -14.20
C GLY A 77 6.18 40.63 -13.54
N MET A 78 7.41 40.82 -14.02
CA MET A 78 8.24 41.97 -13.66
C MET A 78 7.44 43.25 -13.90
N ARG A 79 7.07 43.93 -12.81
CA ARG A 79 6.66 45.32 -12.85
C ARG A 79 7.77 46.13 -12.21
N CYS A 80 8.79 46.43 -13.02
CA CYS A 80 9.78 47.44 -12.65
C CYS A 80 9.20 48.81 -13.01
N PRO A 81 9.14 49.78 -12.07
CA PRO A 81 8.95 51.18 -12.40
C PRO A 81 10.18 51.77 -13.12
#